data_AF-A0A520K975-F1
#
_entry.id   AF-A0A520K975-F1
#
_cell.length_a   1.000
_cell.length_b   1.000
_cell.length_c   1.000
_cell.angle_alpha   90.00
_cell.angle_beta   90.00
_cell.angle_gamma   90.00
#
_symmetry.space_group_name_H-M   'P 1'
#
loop_
_entity.id
_entity.type
_entity.pdbx_description
1 polymer ?
#
loop_
_entity_poly.entity_id
_entity_poly.type
_entity_poly.pdbx_seq_one_letter_code
_entity_poly.pdbx_strand_id
1 'polypeptide(L)'
;DALIVERLIEHGVFRVIEVEKTDSYRKLKENENLSEADREVLALAKVEHGIAIVDEDYARKIAEIENIKCGGTIYLIFSLLEKGVIDKRAAREILNGIIECGWFCSIDLYKSILKRLEE
;
A
#
# COMPACT_ATOMS: atom_id res chain seq x y z
N ASP A 1 -5.83 13.94 -4.21
CA ASP A 1 -5.92 12.77 -3.31
C ASP A 1 -6.56 13.12 -1.96
N ALA A 2 -6.06 14.10 -1.21
CA ALA A 2 -6.51 14.40 0.16
C ALA A 2 -8.03 14.57 0.32
N LEU A 3 -8.68 15.37 -0.55
CA LEU A 3 -10.14 15.56 -0.53
C LEU A 3 -10.95 14.30 -0.86
N ILE A 4 -10.36 13.32 -1.55
CA ILE A 4 -11.02 12.04 -1.82
C ILE A 4 -10.87 11.14 -0.59
N VAL A 5 -9.68 11.10 0.00
CA VAL A 5 -9.41 10.34 1.23
C VAL A 5 -10.33 10.81 2.37
N GLU A 6 -10.44 12.12 2.58
CA GLU A 6 -11.32 12.70 3.60
C GLU A 6 -12.77 12.26 3.41
N ARG A 7 -13.29 12.37 2.18
CA ARG A 7 -14.65 11.89 1.86
C ARG A 7 -14.81 10.38 2.06
N LEU A 8 -13.78 9.57 1.80
CA LEU A 8 -13.85 8.13 2.02
C LEU A 8 -13.80 7.77 3.51
N ILE A 9 -13.17 8.60 4.34
CA ILE A 9 -13.25 8.50 5.81
C ILE A 9 -14.66 8.84 6.27
N GLU A 10 -15.22 9.97 5.81
CA GLU A 10 -16.58 10.41 6.16
C GLU A 10 -17.66 9.38 5.79
N HIS A 11 -17.53 8.73 4.63
CA HIS A 11 -18.43 7.67 4.19
C HIS A 11 -18.16 6.30 4.85
N GLY A 12 -17.20 6.20 5.77
CA GLY A 12 -16.88 4.97 6.49
C GLY A 12 -16.20 3.90 5.65
N VAL A 13 -15.69 4.24 4.48
CA VAL A 13 -14.90 3.33 3.62
C VAL A 13 -13.50 3.15 4.23
N PHE A 14 -12.89 4.23 4.70
CA PHE A 14 -11.63 4.18 5.44
C PHE A 14 -11.88 4.40 6.93
N ARG A 15 -11.28 3.53 7.75
CA ARG A 15 -11.21 3.70 9.19
C ARG A 15 -9.89 4.38 9.54
N VAL A 16 -9.97 5.47 10.29
CA VAL A 16 -8.81 6.11 10.92
C VAL A 16 -8.53 5.41 12.25
N ILE A 17 -7.29 5.00 12.46
CA ILE A 17 -6.84 4.34 13.70
C ILE A 17 -5.68 5.16 14.26
N GLU A 18 -5.75 5.48 15.55
CA GLU A 18 -4.64 6.09 16.25
C GLU A 18 -3.58 5.02 16.54
N VAL A 19 -2.33 5.29 16.16
CA VAL A 19 -1.23 4.34 16.37
C VAL A 19 -0.78 4.40 17.82
N GLU A 20 -1.00 3.32 18.56
CA GLU A 20 -0.49 3.22 19.92
C GLU A 20 1.04 3.27 19.93
N LYS A 21 1.62 4.02 20.87
CA LYS A 21 3.06 4.17 21.07
C LYS A 21 3.67 2.92 21.75
N THR A 22 3.46 1.77 21.12
CA THR A 22 4.00 0.47 21.48
C THR A 22 5.53 0.46 21.34
N ASP A 23 6.18 -0.56 21.89
CA ASP A 23 7.64 -0.73 21.74
C ASP A 23 8.07 -0.87 20.27
N SER A 24 7.21 -1.48 19.44
CA SER A 24 7.41 -1.55 17.98
C SER A 24 7.42 -0.16 17.34
N TYR A 25 6.48 0.71 17.74
CA TYR A 25 6.47 2.10 17.26
C TYR A 25 7.71 2.87 17.73
N ARG A 26 8.15 2.67 18.98
CA ARG A 26 9.36 3.35 19.51
C ARG A 26 10.62 2.97 18.73
N LYS A 27 10.80 1.69 18.41
CA LYS A 27 11.92 1.21 17.58
C LYS A 27 11.92 1.81 16.19
N LEU A 28 10.75 1.85 15.53
CA LEU A 28 10.61 2.50 14.22
C LEU A 28 10.84 4.01 14.31
N LYS A 29 10.46 4.63 15.43
CA LYS A 29 10.64 6.06 15.69
C LYS A 29 12.11 6.47 15.78
N GLU A 30 13.00 5.58 16.19
CA GLU A 30 14.44 5.85 16.23
C GLU A 30 15.09 5.90 14.83
N ASN A 31 14.40 5.41 13.80
CA ASN A 31 14.90 5.46 12.43
C ASN A 31 14.61 6.81 11.77
N GLU A 32 15.57 7.74 11.87
CA GLU A 32 15.49 9.09 11.30
C GLU A 32 15.31 9.13 9.77
N ASN A 33 15.63 8.04 9.06
CA ASN A 33 15.50 7.95 7.61
C ASN A 33 14.07 7.59 7.14
N LEU A 34 13.17 7.21 8.05
CA LEU A 34 11.74 7.06 7.73
C LEU A 34 11.00 8.36 7.98
N SER A 35 10.06 8.71 7.10
CA SER A 35 9.08 9.76 7.39
C SER A 35 8.21 9.38 8.59
N GLU A 36 7.59 10.37 9.24
CA GLU A 36 6.64 10.10 10.34
C GLU A 36 5.47 9.23 9.87
N ALA A 37 4.95 9.50 8.66
CA ALA A 37 3.87 8.74 8.06
C ALA A 37 4.25 7.26 7.82
N ASP A 38 5.44 6.99 7.29
CA ASP A 38 5.88 5.61 7.08
C ASP A 38 6.06 4.86 8.40
N ARG A 39 6.58 5.53 9.44
CA ARG A 39 6.71 4.92 10.78
C ARG A 39 5.35 4.53 11.34
N GLU A 40 4.35 5.39 11.19
CA GLU A 40 2.99 5.13 11.65
C GLU A 40 2.33 3.98 10.88
N VAL A 41 2.43 3.98 9.54
CA VAL A 41 1.87 2.90 8.70
C VAL A 41 2.51 1.55 9.03
N LEU A 42 3.84 1.50 9.15
CA LEU A 42 4.57 0.27 9.49
C LEU A 42 4.24 -0.21 10.91
N ALA A 43 4.20 0.69 11.88
CA ALA A 43 3.86 0.33 13.26
C ALA A 43 2.43 -0.21 13.37
N LEU A 44 1.47 0.45 12.72
CA LEU A 44 0.08 0.00 12.69
C LEU A 44 -0.05 -1.37 12.04
N ALA A 45 0.58 -1.57 10.87
CA ALA A 45 0.56 -2.86 10.19
C ALA A 45 1.18 -3.98 11.05
N LYS A 46 2.21 -3.67 11.84
CA LYS A 46 2.84 -4.63 12.75
C LYS A 46 1.92 -5.04 13.90
N VAL A 47 1.21 -4.08 14.51
CA VAL A 47 0.29 -4.31 15.62
C VAL A 47 -0.96 -5.06 15.16
N GLU A 48 -1.54 -4.66 14.04
CA GLU A 48 -2.78 -5.23 13.50
C GLU A 48 -2.55 -6.49 12.65
N HIS A 49 -1.30 -6.96 12.52
CA HIS A 49 -0.90 -8.00 11.56
C HIS A 49 -1.41 -7.73 10.14
N GLY A 50 -1.47 -6.45 9.78
CA GLY A 50 -1.96 -5.93 8.51
C GLY A 50 -0.89 -5.97 7.41
N ILE A 51 -1.23 -5.33 6.29
CA ILE A 51 -0.34 -5.16 5.14
C ILE A 51 -0.13 -3.67 4.95
N ALA A 52 1.11 -3.22 5.13
CA ALA A 52 1.49 -1.84 4.93
C ALA A 52 1.49 -1.51 3.44
N ILE A 53 0.69 -0.51 3.03
CA ILE A 53 0.76 0.03 1.67
C ILE A 53 1.72 1.22 1.68
N VAL A 54 2.91 1.04 1.12
CA VAL A 54 4.00 2.04 1.13
C VAL A 54 4.65 2.14 -0.24
N ASP A 55 4.92 3.37 -0.67
CA ASP A 55 5.49 3.66 -1.98
C ASP A 55 7.00 3.91 -1.96
N GLU A 56 7.59 4.22 -0.80
CA GLU A 56 9.04 4.43 -0.67
C GLU A 56 9.84 3.13 -0.55
N ASP A 57 10.93 3.03 -1.32
CA ASP A 57 11.82 1.86 -1.31
C ASP A 57 12.49 1.65 0.04
N TYR A 58 12.82 2.73 0.76
CA TYR A 58 13.41 2.62 2.09
C TYR A 58 12.39 2.04 3.10
N ALA A 59 11.16 2.54 3.09
CA ALA A 59 10.07 2.00 3.91
C ALA A 59 9.82 0.51 3.63
N ARG A 60 9.83 0.08 2.36
CA ARG A 60 9.73 -1.34 1.99
C ARG A 60 10.84 -2.20 2.57
N LYS A 61 12.09 -1.72 2.52
CA LYS A 61 13.25 -2.42 3.12
C LYS A 61 13.11 -2.53 4.63
N ILE A 62 12.66 -1.48 5.30
CA ILE A 62 12.43 -1.54 6.75
C ILE A 62 11.28 -2.51 7.08
N ALA A 63 10.20 -2.51 6.30
CA ALA A 63 9.12 -3.48 6.47
C ALA A 63 9.63 -4.92 6.40
N GLU A 64 10.49 -5.24 5.43
CA GLU A 64 11.13 -6.55 5.30
C GLU A 64 11.97 -6.92 6.53
N ILE A 65 12.86 -6.03 6.98
CA ILE A 65 13.70 -6.22 8.17
C ILE A 65 12.84 -6.47 9.42
N GLU A 66 11.74 -5.72 9.55
CA GLU A 66 10.84 -5.79 10.69
C GLU A 66 9.79 -6.90 10.60
N ASN A 67 9.84 -7.73 9.55
CA ASN A 67 8.89 -8.80 9.22
C ASN A 67 7.44 -8.32 9.08
N ILE A 68 7.26 -7.14 8.51
CA ILE A 68 5.97 -6.52 8.21
C ILE A 68 5.63 -6.80 6.74
N LYS A 69 4.45 -7.35 6.48
CA LYS A 69 3.96 -7.52 5.11
C LYS A 69 3.74 -6.14 4.51
N CYS A 70 4.28 -5.90 3.32
CA CYS A 70 4.06 -4.66 2.59
C CYS A 70 3.72 -4.89 1.12
N GLY A 71 3.06 -3.90 0.53
CA GLY A 71 2.76 -3.83 -0.90
C GLY A 71 2.77 -2.37 -1.38
N GLY A 72 2.94 -2.16 -2.68
CA GLY A 72 2.74 -0.85 -3.31
C GLY A 72 1.33 -0.73 -3.90
N THR A 73 1.05 0.36 -4.60
CA THR A 73 -0.25 0.61 -5.27
C THR A 73 -0.83 -0.60 -6.03
N ILE A 74 0.00 -1.35 -6.77
CA ILE A 74 -0.42 -2.52 -7.56
C ILE A 74 -0.93 -3.69 -6.70
N TYR A 75 -0.47 -3.79 -5.45
CA TYR A 75 -0.97 -4.79 -4.50
C TYR A 75 -2.48 -4.67 -4.31
N LEU A 76 -3.02 -3.44 -4.32
CA LEU A 76 -4.46 -3.20 -4.16
C LEU A 76 -5.26 -3.79 -5.32
N ILE A 77 -4.80 -3.63 -6.57
CA ILE A 77 -5.46 -4.17 -7.76
C ILE A 77 -5.51 -5.70 -7.68
N PHE A 78 -4.38 -6.35 -7.39
CA PHE A 78 -4.36 -7.81 -7.24
C PHE A 78 -5.18 -8.30 -6.06
N SER A 79 -5.18 -7.58 -4.92
CA SER A 79 -6.01 -7.96 -3.77
C SER A 79 -7.50 -7.91 -4.11
N LEU A 80 -7.95 -6.92 -4.88
CA LEU A 80 -9.35 -6.82 -5.34
C LEU A 80 -9.70 -7.93 -6.34
N LEU A 81 -8.78 -8.25 -7.25
CA LEU A 81 -8.94 -9.34 -8.21
C LEU A 81 -9.02 -10.71 -7.51
N GLU A 82 -8.09 -10.99 -6.60
CA GLU A 82 -8.04 -12.24 -5.82
C GLU A 82 -9.29 -12.43 -4.94
N LYS A 83 -9.88 -11.33 -4.47
CA LYS A 83 -11.15 -11.33 -3.71
C LYS A 83 -12.40 -11.38 -4.59
N GLY A 84 -12.25 -11.36 -5.92
CA GLY A 84 -13.37 -11.35 -6.88
C GLY A 84 -14.20 -10.06 -6.85
N VAL A 85 -13.66 -8.96 -6.31
CA VAL A 85 -14.32 -7.65 -6.30
C VAL A 85 -14.28 -7.00 -7.69
N ILE A 86 -13.22 -7.27 -8.44
CA ILE A 86 -13.06 -6.89 -9.85
C ILE A 86 -12.66 -8.11 -10.67
N ASP A 87 -12.95 -8.09 -11.97
CA ASP A 87 -12.47 -9.11 -12.90
C ASP A 87 -11.14 -8.68 -13.58
N LYS A 88 -10.58 -9.58 -14.39
CA LYS A 88 -9.31 -9.33 -15.11
C LYS A 88 -9.40 -8.11 -16.04
N ARG A 89 -10.58 -7.84 -16.61
CA ARG A 89 -10.79 -6.70 -17.51
C ARG A 89 -10.75 -5.40 -16.73
N ALA A 90 -11.53 -5.30 -15.64
CA ALA A 90 -11.53 -4.15 -14.74
C ALA A 90 -10.16 -3.90 -14.13
N ALA A 91 -9.43 -4.95 -13.73
CA ALA A 91 -8.06 -4.82 -13.24
C ALA A 91 -7.12 -4.16 -14.27
N ARG A 92 -7.23 -4.55 -15.55
CA ARG A 92 -6.45 -3.96 -16.65
C ARG A 92 -6.87 -2.51 -16.94
N GLU A 93 -8.17 -2.22 -16.92
CA GLU A 93 -8.69 -0.86 -17.10
C GLU A 93 -8.22 0.07 -15.97
N ILE A 94 -8.22 -0.38 -14.71
CA ILE A 94 -7.69 0.38 -13.57
C ILE A 94 -6.18 0.61 -13.71
N LEU A 95 -5.39 -0.42 -14.06
CA LEU A 95 -3.95 -0.29 -14.27
C LEU A 95 -3.62 0.77 -15.32
N ASN A 96 -4.31 0.73 -16.47
CA ASN A 96 -4.09 1.72 -17.52
C ASN A 96 -4.52 3.11 -17.06
N GLY A 97 -5.67 3.23 -16.38
CA GLY A 97 -6.16 4.50 -15.88
C GLY A 97 -5.21 5.17 -14.89
N ILE A 98 -4.58 4.41 -13.97
CA ILE A 98 -3.59 5.00 -13.05
C ILE A 98 -2.31 5.44 -13.77
N ILE A 99 -1.87 4.72 -14.82
CA ILE A 99 -0.72 5.10 -15.65
C ILE A 99 -1.02 6.40 -16.42
N GLU A 100 -2.20 6.50 -17.03
CA GLU A 100 -2.66 7.71 -17.72
C GLU A 100 -2.75 8.91 -16.76
N CYS A 101 -3.07 8.66 -15.49
CA CYS A 101 -3.08 9.67 -14.43
C CYS A 101 -1.68 9.96 -13.85
N GLY A 102 -0.62 9.39 -14.40
CA GLY A 102 0.77 9.70 -14.05
C GLY A 102 1.45 8.74 -13.08
N TRP A 103 0.82 7.62 -12.72
CA TRP A 103 1.51 6.57 -11.97
C TRP A 103 2.60 5.93 -12.84
N PHE A 104 3.85 6.03 -12.38
CA PHE A 104 5.01 5.51 -13.10
C PHE A 104 5.37 4.10 -12.64
N CYS A 105 5.69 3.23 -13.59
CA CYS A 105 6.35 1.96 -13.35
C CYS A 105 7.39 1.65 -14.42
N SER A 106 8.35 0.78 -14.08
CA SER A 106 9.28 0.27 -15.09
C SER A 106 8.53 -0.61 -16.10
N ILE A 107 9.08 -0.68 -17.33
CA ILE A 107 8.53 -1.54 -18.39
C ILE A 107 8.49 -3.01 -17.93
N ASP A 108 9.49 -3.46 -17.17
CA ASP A 108 9.54 -4.83 -16.65
C ASP A 108 8.47 -5.10 -15.59
N LEU A 109 8.20 -4.11 -14.72
CA LEU A 109 7.10 -4.20 -13.77
C LEU A 109 5.77 -4.26 -14.51
N TYR A 110 5.55 -3.38 -15.51
CA TYR A 110 4.33 -3.40 -16.32
C TYR A 110 4.11 -4.74 -17.01
N LYS A 111 5.14 -5.31 -17.66
CA LYS A 111 5.07 -6.64 -18.29
C LYS A 111 4.73 -7.74 -17.26
N SER A 112 5.34 -7.68 -16.08
CA SER A 112 5.08 -8.66 -15.02
C SER A 112 3.64 -8.58 -14.52
N ILE A 113 3.08 -7.37 -14.40
CA ILE A 113 1.68 -7.16 -14.02
C ILE A 113 0.76 -7.74 -15.08
N LEU A 114 0.97 -7.42 -16.36
CA LEU A 114 0.14 -7.94 -17.45
C LEU A 114 0.14 -9.46 -17.52
N LYS A 115 1.32 -10.08 -17.40
CA LYS A 115 1.43 -11.55 -17.39
C LYS A 115 0.59 -12.15 -16.26
N ARG A 116 0.69 -11.60 -15.05
CA ARG A 116 -0.07 -12.08 -13.89
C ARG A 116 -1.59 -11.84 -14.00
N LEU A 117 -2.03 -10.83 -14.76
CA LEU A 117 -3.45 -10.63 -15.04
C LEU A 117 -4.00 -11.64 -16.06
N GLU A 118 -3.15 -12.22 -16.91
CA GLU A 118 -3.52 -13.18 -17.94
C GLU A 118 -3.59 -14.62 -17.40
N GLU A 119 -2.73 -14.96 -16.42
CA GLU A 119 -2.77 -16.21 -15.62
C GLU A 119 -4.12 -16.42 -14.92
#